data_AF-A0A7V9ZCU8-F1
#
_entry.id   AF-A0A7V9ZCU8-F1
#
_cell.length_a   1.000
_cell.length_b   1.000
_cell.length_c   1.000
_cell.angle_alpha   90.00
_cell.angle_beta   90.00
_cell.angle_gamma   90.00
#
_symmetry.space_group_name_H-M   'P 1'
#
loop_
_entity.id
_entity.type
_entity.pdbx_description
1 polymer ?
#
loop_
_entity_poly.entity_id
_entity_poly.type
_entity_poly.pdbx_seq_one_letter_code
_entity_poly.pdbx_strand_id
1 'polypeptide(L)'
;MRVTKRIVVLLSTMLLIAVASNAALRALPQPVLPNPVLYLTGTEVYTTGGKTWIRYQYDVLNKADYPDAMFAAAPALPPCGLNTKSSRTWVDFFDSRGKRLYGFCALGKPADLSGIWFALEDGVVPPSFVYIEMNDRQTNTKYKSNLADTVM
;
A
#
# COMPACT_ATOMS: atom_id res chain seq x y z
N MET A 1 -85.12 17.08 11.39
CA MET A 1 -83.90 16.26 11.65
C MET A 1 -83.08 16.21 10.37
N ARG A 2 -81.77 16.45 10.46
CA ARG A 2 -80.88 16.90 9.38
C ARG A 2 -80.57 15.85 8.31
N VAL A 3 -80.45 16.37 7.08
CA VAL A 3 -79.82 15.80 5.88
C VAL A 3 -78.33 15.53 6.08
N THR A 4 -77.78 14.39 5.62
CA THR A 4 -76.55 14.23 4.75
C THR A 4 -76.05 12.77 4.70
N LYS A 5 -76.10 12.14 3.51
CA LYS A 5 -74.96 11.76 2.60
C LYS A 5 -74.12 10.58 3.12
N ARG A 6 -74.24 9.36 2.54
CA ARG A 6 -73.51 8.86 1.35
C ARG A 6 -72.02 9.24 1.33
N ILE A 7 -71.17 8.22 1.17
CA ILE A 7 -69.71 8.24 0.92
C ILE A 7 -68.86 8.21 2.19
N VAL A 8 -68.33 7.03 2.55
CA VAL A 8 -66.88 6.77 2.74
C VAL A 8 -66.65 5.26 2.58
N VAL A 9 -66.59 4.81 1.33
CA VAL A 9 -65.85 3.61 0.93
C VAL A 9 -64.73 4.17 0.07
N LEU A 10 -63.47 3.94 0.48
CA LEU A 10 -62.18 4.32 -0.12
C LEU A 10 -61.32 5.01 0.93
N LEU A 11 -60.26 4.33 1.41
CA LEU A 11 -58.90 4.85 1.66
C LEU A 11 -58.14 3.90 2.60
N SER A 12 -57.42 2.93 2.04
CA SER A 12 -56.13 2.45 2.60
C SER A 12 -55.46 1.39 1.71
N THR A 13 -55.51 1.58 0.39
CA THR A 13 -54.58 0.94 -0.56
C THR A 13 -53.82 2.03 -1.28
N MET A 14 -52.82 2.61 -0.60
CA MET A 14 -51.86 3.51 -1.22
C MET A 14 -50.49 2.83 -1.24
N LEU A 15 -50.28 2.07 -2.31
CA LEU A 15 -48.96 1.67 -2.77
C LEU A 15 -48.19 2.95 -3.12
N LEU A 16 -47.18 3.30 -2.31
CA LEU A 16 -46.10 4.17 -2.76
C LEU A 16 -44.77 3.45 -2.52
N ILE A 17 -44.37 2.72 -3.56
CA ILE A 17 -42.97 2.40 -3.83
C ILE A 17 -42.29 3.73 -4.16
N ALA A 18 -41.50 4.25 -3.23
CA ALA A 18 -40.61 5.39 -3.47
C ALA A 18 -39.18 4.98 -3.10
N VAL A 19 -38.55 4.36 -4.10
CA VAL A 19 -37.12 4.38 -4.44
C VAL A 19 -36.17 4.54 -3.25
N ALA A 20 -35.62 3.41 -2.78
CA ALA A 20 -34.30 3.43 -2.15
C ALA A 20 -33.31 3.93 -3.20
N SER A 21 -33.09 5.25 -3.25
CA SER A 21 -31.96 5.82 -3.95
C SER A 21 -30.72 5.39 -3.17
N ASN A 22 -30.21 4.20 -3.51
CA ASN A 22 -28.79 3.93 -3.41
C ASN A 22 -28.11 4.94 -4.34
N ALA A 23 -27.93 6.16 -3.83
CA ALA A 23 -26.77 6.94 -4.20
C ALA A 23 -25.58 6.13 -3.69
N ALA A 24 -25.20 5.09 -4.44
CA ALA A 24 -23.83 4.68 -4.50
C ALA A 24 -23.11 5.98 -4.88
N LEU A 25 -22.53 6.64 -3.87
CA LEU A 25 -21.50 7.64 -4.08
C LEU A 25 -20.59 7.02 -5.12
N ARG A 26 -20.65 7.53 -6.36
CA ARG A 26 -19.72 7.12 -7.40
C ARG A 26 -18.38 7.49 -6.84
N ALA A 27 -17.66 6.50 -6.32
CA ALA A 27 -16.26 6.67 -5.98
C ALA A 27 -15.61 7.22 -7.24
N LEU A 28 -15.06 8.42 -7.16
CA LEU A 28 -14.27 8.96 -8.26
C LEU A 28 -13.23 7.89 -8.63
N PRO A 29 -12.93 7.71 -9.92
CA PRO A 29 -11.87 6.81 -10.34
C PRO A 29 -10.64 7.12 -9.49
N GLN A 30 -10.17 6.13 -8.73
CA GLN A 30 -8.95 6.32 -7.96
C GLN A 30 -7.84 6.63 -8.99
N PRO A 31 -7.01 7.66 -8.78
CA PRO A 31 -5.90 7.94 -9.66
C PRO A 31 -5.05 6.68 -9.84
N VAL A 32 -4.72 6.33 -11.09
CA VAL A 32 -3.78 5.24 -11.36
C VAL A 32 -2.41 5.73 -10.89
N LEU A 33 -1.86 5.09 -9.86
CA LEU A 33 -0.55 5.44 -9.34
C LEU A 33 0.56 4.84 -10.22
N PRO A 34 1.69 5.54 -10.38
CA PRO A 34 2.80 5.04 -11.18
C PRO A 34 3.51 3.88 -10.46
N ASN A 35 4.20 3.05 -11.25
CA ASN A 35 5.16 2.09 -10.70
C ASN A 35 6.36 2.83 -10.08
N PRO A 36 6.93 2.31 -8.99
CA PRO A 36 8.05 2.97 -8.33
C PRO A 36 9.30 2.95 -9.22
N VAL A 37 10.05 4.05 -9.21
CA VAL A 37 11.32 4.16 -9.92
C VAL A 37 12.45 4.06 -8.89
N LEU A 38 12.96 2.84 -8.72
CA LEU A 38 13.98 2.48 -7.73
C LEU A 38 15.38 2.79 -8.28
N TYR A 39 16.25 3.37 -7.45
CA TYR A 39 17.65 3.57 -7.77
C TYR A 39 18.54 3.46 -6.52
N LEU A 40 19.76 2.97 -6.71
CA LEU A 40 20.76 2.83 -5.66
C LEU A 40 21.30 4.21 -5.26
N THR A 41 21.35 4.48 -3.96
CA THR A 41 21.91 5.73 -3.40
C THR A 41 23.27 5.53 -2.75
N GLY A 42 23.62 4.29 -2.38
CA GLY A 42 24.95 3.98 -1.89
C GLY A 42 25.03 2.65 -1.15
N THR A 43 26.23 2.35 -0.66
CA THR A 43 26.51 1.17 0.17
C THR A 43 27.17 1.57 1.48
N GLU A 44 26.87 0.85 2.55
CA GLU A 44 27.45 1.09 3.88
C GLU A 44 27.87 -0.24 4.51
N VAL A 45 29.13 -0.31 4.96
CA VAL A 45 29.63 -1.45 5.74
C VAL A 45 29.33 -1.22 7.22
N TYR A 46 28.76 -2.21 7.90
CA TYR A 46 28.49 -2.13 9.34
C TYR A 46 28.66 -3.49 10.02
N THR A 47 28.96 -3.47 11.33
CA THR A 47 29.13 -4.68 12.14
C THR A 47 28.01 -4.78 13.17
N THR A 48 27.36 -5.94 13.27
CA THR A 48 26.40 -6.25 14.32
C THR A 48 26.37 -7.74 14.60
N GLY A 49 26.17 -8.13 15.86
CA GLY A 49 26.12 -9.54 16.26
C GLY A 49 27.40 -10.33 15.92
N GLY A 50 28.58 -9.67 15.94
CA GLY A 50 29.85 -10.29 15.59
C GLY A 50 30.06 -10.57 14.09
N LYS A 51 29.16 -10.10 13.22
CA LYS A 51 29.25 -10.23 11.77
C LYS A 51 29.37 -8.89 11.08
N THR A 52 30.07 -8.86 9.96
CA THR A 52 30.16 -7.71 9.06
C THR A 52 29.11 -7.84 7.95
N TRP A 53 28.45 -6.74 7.63
CA TRP A 53 27.38 -6.66 6.65
C TRP A 53 27.62 -5.50 5.69
N ILE A 54 27.12 -5.64 4.47
CA ILE A 54 27.06 -4.56 3.47
C ILE A 54 25.59 -4.21 3.27
N ARG A 55 25.20 -2.99 3.62
CA ARG A 55 23.87 -2.40 3.37
C ARG A 55 23.87 -1.75 1.99
N TYR A 56 22.87 -2.06 1.18
CA TYR A 56 22.61 -1.43 -0.11
C TYR A 56 21.41 -0.52 0.04
N GLN A 57 21.63 0.79 -0.06
CA GLN A 57 20.64 1.84 0.20
C GLN A 57 20.00 2.29 -1.10
N TYR A 58 18.69 2.51 -1.08
CA TYR A 58 17.91 2.89 -2.25
C TYR A 58 16.97 4.04 -1.94
N ASP A 59 16.56 4.72 -3.01
CA ASP A 59 15.47 5.68 -3.00
C ASP A 59 14.49 5.35 -4.14
N VAL A 60 13.25 5.83 -4.00
CA VAL A 60 12.21 5.81 -5.02
C VAL A 60 12.05 7.23 -5.54
N LEU A 61 12.43 7.45 -6.81
CA LEU A 61 12.49 8.78 -7.43
C LEU A 61 11.12 9.47 -7.42
N ASN A 62 10.08 8.74 -7.80
CA ASN A 62 8.70 9.21 -7.87
C ASN A 62 7.91 8.98 -6.57
N LYS A 63 8.58 8.90 -5.41
CA LYS A 63 7.93 8.68 -4.11
C LYS A 63 6.84 9.71 -3.77
N ALA A 64 6.98 10.95 -4.26
CA ALA A 64 6.01 12.02 -4.01
C ALA A 64 4.65 11.79 -4.70
N ASP A 65 4.58 10.88 -5.67
CA ASP A 65 3.33 10.55 -6.38
C ASP A 65 2.42 9.62 -5.56
N TYR A 66 2.94 9.01 -4.48
CA TYR A 66 2.15 8.15 -3.61
C TYR A 66 1.47 8.96 -2.51
N PRO A 67 0.15 8.78 -2.28
CA PRO A 67 -0.57 9.50 -1.24
C PRO A 67 -0.19 9.00 0.16
N ASP A 68 -0.18 9.90 1.15
CA ASP A 68 0.09 9.56 2.56
C ASP A 68 -0.82 8.44 3.09
N ALA A 69 -2.07 8.38 2.61
CA ALA A 69 -3.05 7.36 2.98
C ALA A 69 -2.61 5.92 2.65
N MET A 70 -1.65 5.72 1.74
CA MET A 70 -1.05 4.40 1.49
C MET A 70 -0.11 3.97 2.61
N PHE A 71 0.42 4.89 3.42
CA PHE A 71 1.41 4.61 4.47
C PHE A 71 0.84 4.76 5.88
N ALA A 72 -0.42 5.18 6.01
CA ALA A 72 -1.11 5.27 7.27
C ALA A 72 -1.09 3.92 8.03
N ALA A 73 -1.05 3.99 9.36
CA ALA A 73 -1.16 2.82 10.22
C ALA A 73 -2.48 2.08 9.95
N ALA A 74 -2.40 0.76 9.78
CA ALA A 74 -3.54 -0.07 9.42
C ALA A 74 -3.82 -1.16 10.48
N PRO A 75 -4.34 -0.80 11.67
CA PRO A 75 -4.57 -1.76 12.76
C PRO A 75 -5.65 -2.80 12.48
N ALA A 76 -6.46 -2.59 11.43
CA ALA A 76 -7.46 -3.55 10.97
C ALA A 76 -6.90 -4.62 10.02
N LEU A 77 -5.65 -4.47 9.56
CA LEU A 77 -4.95 -5.45 8.73
C LEU A 77 -4.04 -6.32 9.60
N PRO A 78 -3.67 -7.55 9.16
CA PRO A 78 -2.75 -8.39 9.91
C PRO A 78 -1.47 -7.66 10.35
N PRO A 79 -0.93 -7.95 11.54
CA PRO A 79 0.26 -7.26 12.03
C PRO A 79 1.51 -7.66 11.22
N CYS A 80 2.52 -6.79 11.27
CA CYS A 80 3.88 -7.14 10.83
C CYS A 80 4.70 -7.60 12.04
N GLY A 81 4.78 -8.91 12.27
CA GLY A 81 5.36 -9.44 13.50
C GLY A 81 4.60 -8.91 14.73
N LEU A 82 5.31 -8.23 15.63
CA LEU A 82 4.72 -7.60 16.82
C LEU A 82 4.12 -6.20 16.55
N ASN A 83 4.31 -5.63 15.35
CA ASN A 83 3.77 -4.33 15.00
C ASN A 83 2.30 -4.44 14.57
N THR A 84 1.39 -4.21 15.53
CA THR A 84 -0.07 -4.19 15.31
C THR A 84 -0.57 -2.93 14.60
N LYS A 85 0.29 -1.93 14.41
CA LYS A 85 -0.02 -0.68 13.70
C LYS A 85 0.90 -0.51 12.49
N SER A 86 1.25 -1.63 11.85
CA SER A 86 2.08 -1.60 10.63
C SER A 86 1.43 -0.76 9.54
N SER A 87 2.26 -0.23 8.65
CA SER A 87 1.81 0.51 7.49
C SER A 87 0.81 -0.29 6.66
N ARG A 88 -0.17 0.41 6.08
CA ARG A 88 -1.06 -0.14 5.05
C ARG A 88 -0.26 -0.70 3.86
N THR A 89 0.84 -0.06 3.49
CA THR A 89 1.71 -0.49 2.39
C THR A 89 2.94 -1.18 2.93
N TRP A 90 3.21 -2.39 2.45
CA TRP A 90 4.50 -3.07 2.69
C TRP A 90 5.37 -2.98 1.45
N VAL A 91 6.68 -2.94 1.66
CA VAL A 91 7.68 -2.84 0.59
C VAL A 91 8.63 -4.02 0.72
N ASP A 92 8.68 -4.87 -0.29
CA ASP A 92 9.53 -6.06 -0.29
C ASP A 92 10.58 -5.95 -1.39
N PHE A 93 11.84 -6.22 -1.05
CA PHE A 93 12.95 -6.33 -2.00
C PHE A 93 13.03 -7.76 -2.55
N PHE A 94 13.30 -7.87 -3.84
CA PHE A 94 13.52 -9.13 -4.54
C PHE A 94 14.77 -9.06 -5.41
N ASP A 95 15.46 -10.19 -5.59
CA ASP A 95 16.41 -10.36 -6.68
C ASP A 95 15.68 -10.45 -8.03
N SER A 96 16.42 -10.34 -9.14
CA SER A 96 15.86 -10.43 -10.50
C SER A 96 15.16 -11.76 -10.83
N ARG A 97 15.34 -12.80 -10.01
CA ARG A 97 14.70 -14.11 -10.14
C ARG A 97 13.46 -14.26 -9.26
N GLY A 98 13.09 -13.22 -8.52
CA GLY A 98 11.93 -13.21 -7.64
C GLY A 98 12.18 -13.80 -6.24
N LYS A 99 13.44 -14.01 -5.84
CA LYS A 99 13.75 -14.39 -4.46
C LYS A 99 13.65 -13.15 -3.57
N ARG A 100 12.78 -13.20 -2.55
CA ARG A 100 12.66 -12.13 -1.56
C ARG A 100 13.95 -12.00 -0.74
N LEU A 101 14.45 -10.78 -0.61
CA LEU A 101 15.68 -10.43 0.10
C LEU A 101 15.40 -9.80 1.46
N TYR A 102 14.48 -8.83 1.51
CA TYR A 102 14.15 -8.09 2.71
C TYR A 102 12.77 -7.43 2.56
N GLY A 103 12.23 -6.82 3.63
CA GLY A 103 11.06 -5.97 3.48
C GLY A 103 10.77 -5.07 4.66
N PHE A 104 10.03 -4.00 4.38
CA PHE A 104 9.63 -2.93 5.27
C PHE A 104 8.12 -2.92 5.43
N CYS A 105 7.69 -2.79 6.68
CA CYS A 105 6.29 -2.66 7.05
C CYS A 105 6.04 -1.51 8.03
N ALA A 106 7.07 -0.74 8.34
CA ALA A 106 7.06 0.38 9.27
C ALA A 106 7.39 1.71 8.57
N LEU A 107 6.81 1.92 7.38
CA LEU A 107 6.89 3.17 6.62
C LEU A 107 5.63 3.99 6.91
N GLY A 108 5.78 5.20 7.46
CA GLY A 108 4.67 6.04 7.90
C GLY A 108 4.23 7.09 6.88
N LYS A 109 5.09 7.40 5.90
CA LYS A 109 4.83 8.40 4.85
C LYS A 109 5.62 8.08 3.57
N PRO A 110 5.24 8.65 2.41
CA PRO A 110 5.94 8.41 1.16
C PRO A 110 7.42 8.80 1.19
N ALA A 111 7.77 9.84 1.95
CA ALA A 111 9.16 10.26 2.12
C ALA A 111 10.06 9.18 2.76
N ASP A 112 9.50 8.22 3.50
CA ASP A 112 10.29 7.14 4.11
C ASP A 112 10.83 6.14 3.05
N LEU A 113 10.33 6.20 1.81
CA LEU A 113 10.86 5.45 0.68
C LEU A 113 12.29 5.85 0.28
N SER A 114 12.82 6.98 0.79
CA SER A 114 14.21 7.39 0.52
C SER A 114 15.26 6.75 1.43
N GLY A 115 14.84 5.89 2.36
CA GLY A 115 15.71 5.25 3.34
C GLY A 115 15.55 3.72 3.39
N ILE A 116 15.12 3.12 2.28
CA ILE A 116 14.91 1.67 2.19
C ILE A 116 16.20 0.97 1.75
N TRP A 117 16.38 -0.27 2.17
CA TRP A 117 17.62 -1.00 1.97
C TRP A 117 17.45 -2.52 2.14
N PHE A 118 18.44 -3.27 1.67
CA PHE A 118 18.67 -4.64 2.12
C PHE A 118 20.15 -4.80 2.50
N ALA A 119 20.48 -5.85 3.23
CA ALA A 119 21.86 -6.14 3.62
C ALA A 119 22.23 -7.58 3.30
N LEU A 120 23.49 -7.76 2.93
CA LEU A 120 24.12 -9.06 2.75
C LEU A 120 25.31 -9.17 3.71
N GLU A 121 25.59 -10.37 4.19
CA GLU A 121 26.80 -10.63 4.97
C GLU A 121 28.02 -10.40 4.08
N ASP A 122 29.12 -9.91 4.67
CA ASP A 122 30.37 -9.69 3.93
C ASP A 122 30.85 -10.98 3.23
N GLY A 123 31.39 -10.83 2.02
CA GLY A 123 31.78 -11.95 1.15
C GLY A 123 30.64 -12.61 0.35
N VAL A 124 29.36 -12.26 0.58
CA VAL A 124 28.24 -12.71 -0.26
C VAL A 124 28.18 -11.87 -1.53
N VAL A 125 28.19 -12.54 -2.70
CA VAL A 125 28.04 -11.88 -4.00
C VAL A 125 26.62 -11.30 -4.14
N PRO A 126 26.45 -9.99 -4.37
CA PRO A 126 25.13 -9.40 -4.56
C PRO A 126 24.50 -9.84 -5.88
N PRO A 127 23.15 -9.90 -5.97
CA PRO A 127 22.48 -10.07 -7.26
C PRO A 127 22.77 -8.84 -8.13
N SER A 128 22.95 -8.97 -9.45
CA SER A 128 23.25 -7.82 -10.32
C SER A 128 22.18 -6.73 -10.28
N PHE A 129 20.92 -7.13 -10.11
CA PHE A 129 19.78 -6.23 -10.03
C PHE A 129 18.80 -6.66 -8.96
N VAL A 130 18.11 -5.68 -8.39
CA VAL A 130 16.96 -5.88 -7.50
C VAL A 130 15.76 -5.08 -7.97
N TYR A 131 14.59 -5.44 -7.48
CA TYR A 131 13.38 -4.63 -7.59
C TYR A 131 12.62 -4.64 -6.27
N ILE A 132 11.70 -3.68 -6.10
CA ILE A 132 10.74 -3.69 -5.01
C ILE A 132 9.33 -4.01 -5.51
N GLU A 133 8.53 -4.67 -4.67
CA GLU A 133 7.07 -4.64 -4.75
C GLU A 133 6.53 -3.83 -3.59
N MET A 134 5.77 -2.78 -3.90
CA MET A 134 4.91 -2.09 -2.94
C MET A 134 3.54 -2.77 -2.96
N ASN A 135 3.14 -3.38 -1.85
CA ASN A 135 1.83 -4.01 -1.72
C ASN A 135 0.92 -3.12 -0.85
N ASP A 136 -0.06 -2.47 -1.48
CA ASP A 136 -1.18 -1.85 -0.76
C ASP A 136 -2.11 -2.95 -0.25
N ARG A 137 -1.98 -3.25 1.04
CA ARG A 137 -2.67 -4.38 1.65
C ARG A 137 -4.17 -4.16 1.83
N GLN A 138 -4.64 -2.92 1.75
CA GLN A 138 -6.07 -2.61 1.87
C GLN A 138 -6.80 -2.85 0.55
N THR A 139 -6.17 -2.50 -0.58
CA THR A 139 -6.76 -2.69 -1.91
C THR A 139 -6.27 -3.97 -2.61
N ASN A 140 -5.26 -4.63 -2.02
CA ASN A 140 -4.53 -5.75 -2.62
C ASN A 140 -3.88 -5.39 -3.97
N THR A 141 -3.49 -4.12 -4.14
CA THR A 141 -2.81 -3.63 -5.35
C THR A 141 -1.31 -3.70 -5.16
N LYS A 142 -0.60 -4.19 -6.19
CA LYS A 142 0.85 -4.27 -6.20
C LYS A 142 1.44 -3.32 -7.23
N TYR A 143 2.49 -2.61 -6.85
CA TYR A 143 3.31 -1.78 -7.73
C TYR A 143 4.73 -2.34 -7.75
N LYS A 144 5.22 -2.67 -8.94
CA LYS A 144 6.54 -3.27 -9.12
C LYS A 144 7.48 -2.25 -9.76
N SER A 145 8.67 -2.07 -9.18
CA SER A 145 9.64 -1.12 -9.73
C SER A 145 10.31 -1.62 -11.01
N ASN A 146 11.07 -0.73 -11.65
CA ASN A 146 12.17 -1.14 -12.53
C ASN A 146 13.17 -2.04 -11.78
N LEU A 147 14.04 -2.70 -12.56
CA LEU A 147 15.28 -3.26 -12.03
C LEU A 147 16.25 -2.12 -11.73
N ALA A 148 16.84 -2.14 -10.54
CA ALA A 148 17.87 -1.22 -10.10
C ALA A 148 19.18 -1.97 -9.86
N ASP A 149 20.30 -1.35 -10.21
CA ASP A 149 21.64 -1.88 -9.98
C ASP A 149 21.92 -2.07 -8.49
N THR A 150 22.74 -3.07 -8.18
CA THR A 150 23.34 -3.25 -6.84
C THR A 150 24.82 -2.82 -6.81
N VAL A 151 25.31 -2.31 -7.93
CA VAL A 151 26.66 -1.79 -8.12
C VAL A 151 26.57 -0.33 -8.53
N MET A 152 27.50 0.50 -8.03
CA MET A 152 27.68 1.88 -8.47
C MET A 152 28.68 1.95 -9.62
#